data_AF-A0A520NH08-F1
#
_entry.id   AF-A0A520NH08-F1
#
_cell.length_a   1.000
_cell.length_b   1.000
_cell.length_c   1.000
_cell.angle_alpha   90.00
_cell.angle_beta   90.00
_cell.angle_gamma   90.00
#
_symmetry.space_group_name_H-M   'P 1'
#
loop_
_entity.id
_entity.type
_entity.pdbx_description
1 polymer ?
#
loop_
_entity_poly.entity_id
_entity_poly.type
_entity_poly.pdbx_seq_one_letter_code
_entity_poly.pdbx_strand_id
1 'polypeptide(L)'
;MQKSANVSRRSALRAGVSGMLALGVSAGLALVSVPGTALAQSDEDPAQIILRIADDAFNLFGSLNGRSRDWGSRRAWTRDVARLRFATRNMAERAGGAFLREFNDTQLEAYFALTEQAASEFLLDIFSVYEPNTTFVVDRVRRNRTDTATIMESTVIAQGKTYRVDWTVIDDGGVLKVSNVSIFGLNLVSDFRASFRDAFRHNGAKGVLSMLDTRIKRSERKFPG
;
A
#
# COMPACT_ATOMS: atom_id res chain seq x y z
N MET A 1 -8.92 -11.73 41.91
CA MET A 1 -7.65 -12.30 41.40
C MET A 1 -7.88 -12.80 39.99
N GLN A 2 -7.32 -12.12 38.98
CA GLN A 2 -6.86 -12.73 37.72
C GLN A 2 -6.06 -11.64 36.99
N LYS A 3 -4.73 -11.75 37.11
CA LYS A 3 -3.77 -11.01 36.28
C LYS A 3 -3.68 -11.77 34.96
N SER A 4 -3.97 -11.12 33.84
CA SER A 4 -3.56 -11.63 32.52
C SER A 4 -2.49 -10.73 31.94
N ALA A 5 -1.40 -11.39 31.59
CA ALA A 5 -0.09 -10.88 31.27
C ALA A 5 -0.03 -10.10 29.95
N ASN A 6 0.82 -9.07 29.95
CA ASN A 6 1.46 -8.50 28.78
C ASN A 6 2.11 -9.59 27.93
N VAL A 7 1.76 -9.66 26.64
CA VAL A 7 2.51 -10.45 25.66
C VAL A 7 3.35 -9.49 24.82
N SER A 8 4.64 -9.46 25.16
CA SER A 8 5.69 -8.75 24.44
C SER A 8 6.14 -9.54 23.20
N ARG A 9 6.48 -8.78 22.16
CA ARG A 9 7.03 -9.19 20.86
C ARG A 9 8.20 -10.18 20.99
N ARG A 10 8.21 -11.21 20.14
CA ARG A 10 9.45 -11.91 19.73
C ARG A 10 9.37 -12.34 18.27
N SER A 11 10.09 -11.61 17.44
CA SER A 11 10.54 -11.98 16.11
C SER A 11 11.66 -13.02 16.21
N ALA A 12 11.54 -14.14 15.49
CA ALA A 12 12.63 -15.09 15.28
C ALA A 12 12.34 -15.96 14.05
N LEU A 13 13.17 -15.84 13.01
CA LEU A 13 13.49 -16.90 12.03
C LEU A 13 14.82 -16.47 11.38
N ARG A 14 15.94 -16.91 11.96
CA ARG A 14 16.79 -18.03 11.50
C ARG A 14 17.36 -17.81 10.08
N ALA A 15 18.47 -17.07 10.02
CA ALA A 15 19.39 -17.10 8.91
C ALA A 15 20.15 -18.44 8.92
N GLY A 16 19.96 -19.24 7.88
CA GLY A 16 20.74 -20.45 7.63
C GLY A 16 22.07 -20.08 6.98
N VAL A 17 23.15 -20.31 7.70
CA VAL A 17 24.53 -20.30 7.18
C VAL A 17 24.71 -21.56 6.32
N SER A 18 25.23 -21.42 5.12
CA SER A 18 25.86 -22.53 4.40
C SER A 18 27.05 -21.97 3.63
N GLY A 19 28.24 -22.21 4.17
CA GLY A 19 29.49 -22.02 3.45
C GLY A 19 29.82 -23.27 2.63
N MET A 20 30.48 -23.07 1.49
CA MET A 20 31.44 -24.04 0.97
C MET A 20 32.40 -23.38 -0.01
N LEU A 21 33.68 -23.39 0.34
CA LEU A 21 34.83 -23.16 -0.53
C LEU A 21 35.08 -24.42 -1.38
N ALA A 22 35.36 -24.26 -2.68
CA ALA A 22 36.29 -25.12 -3.43
C ALA A 22 36.69 -24.48 -4.77
N LEU A 23 38.00 -24.30 -4.95
CA LEU A 23 38.68 -24.03 -6.23
C LEU A 23 38.84 -25.33 -7.02
N GLY A 24 38.68 -25.28 -8.35
CA GLY A 24 39.06 -26.37 -9.25
C GLY A 24 38.85 -26.00 -10.73
N VAL A 25 39.93 -25.86 -11.49
CA VAL A 25 39.96 -25.61 -12.93
C VAL A 25 39.82 -26.93 -13.67
N SER A 26 38.91 -27.03 -14.64
CA SER A 26 38.91 -28.05 -15.71
C SER A 26 38.07 -27.59 -16.89
N ALA A 27 38.69 -27.51 -18.07
CA ALA A 27 38.07 -27.15 -19.33
C ALA A 27 37.18 -28.29 -19.87
N GLY A 28 35.98 -27.93 -20.35
CA GLY A 28 35.09 -28.82 -21.09
C GLY A 28 33.85 -28.05 -21.55
N LEU A 29 33.53 -28.12 -22.85
CA LEU A 29 32.38 -27.47 -23.48
C LEU A 29 31.08 -27.75 -22.69
N ALA A 30 30.54 -26.74 -22.02
CA ALA A 30 29.24 -26.78 -21.38
C ALA A 30 28.23 -26.01 -22.25
N LEU A 31 27.21 -26.73 -22.72
CA LEU A 31 25.95 -26.18 -23.20
C LEU A 31 25.46 -25.15 -22.17
N VAL A 32 25.44 -23.87 -22.55
CA VAL A 32 24.87 -22.80 -21.74
C VAL A 32 23.37 -23.02 -21.68
N SER A 33 22.95 -23.84 -20.71
CA SER A 33 21.59 -23.85 -20.20
C SER A 33 21.38 -22.49 -19.56
N VAL A 34 20.71 -21.59 -20.28
CA VAL A 34 20.23 -20.32 -19.73
C VAL A 34 19.35 -20.71 -18.53
N PRO A 35 19.76 -20.40 -17.29
CA PRO A 35 18.89 -20.65 -16.16
C PRO A 35 17.66 -19.78 -16.38
N GLY A 36 16.52 -20.42 -16.58
CA GLY A 36 15.24 -19.74 -16.56
C GLY A 36 15.21 -18.93 -15.27
N THR A 37 15.10 -17.62 -15.40
CA THR A 37 14.89 -16.70 -14.31
C THR A 37 13.57 -17.10 -13.65
N ALA A 38 13.65 -17.96 -12.65
CA ALA A 38 12.59 -18.13 -11.69
C ALA A 38 12.35 -16.73 -11.11
N LEU A 39 11.19 -16.16 -11.43
CA LEU A 39 10.73 -14.92 -10.81
C LEU A 39 10.74 -15.19 -9.31
N ALA A 40 11.64 -14.51 -8.59
CA ALA A 40 11.76 -14.65 -7.16
C ALA A 40 10.40 -14.33 -6.54
N GLN A 41 9.72 -15.35 -6.03
CA GLN A 41 8.54 -15.13 -5.20
C GLN A 41 9.00 -14.40 -3.95
N SER A 42 8.36 -13.29 -3.64
CA SER A 42 8.63 -12.54 -2.42
C SER A 42 8.44 -13.46 -1.20
N ASP A 43 9.50 -13.67 -0.41
CA ASP A 43 9.48 -14.42 0.85
C ASP A 43 8.87 -13.59 2.01
N GLU A 44 8.31 -12.42 1.70
CA GLU A 44 7.65 -11.57 2.68
C GLU A 44 6.26 -12.11 3.03
N ASP A 45 5.97 -12.32 4.32
CA ASP A 45 4.61 -12.63 4.78
C ASP A 45 3.68 -11.43 4.50
N PRO A 46 2.60 -11.59 3.70
CA PRO A 46 1.64 -10.52 3.43
C PRO A 46 1.10 -9.86 4.70
N ALA A 47 0.93 -10.63 5.78
CA ALA A 47 0.44 -10.12 7.05
C ALA A 47 1.37 -9.06 7.65
N GLN A 48 2.68 -9.27 7.52
CA GLN A 48 3.71 -8.39 8.07
C GLN A 48 3.80 -7.05 7.33
N ILE A 49 3.29 -6.95 6.10
CA ILE A 49 3.26 -5.69 5.37
C ILE A 49 2.33 -4.71 6.06
N ILE A 50 1.10 -5.15 6.32
CA ILE A 50 0.04 -4.28 6.85
C ILE A 50 0.27 -3.99 8.33
N LEU A 51 0.74 -4.98 9.09
CA LEU A 51 1.13 -4.78 10.48
C LEU A 51 2.24 -3.74 10.62
N ARG A 52 3.26 -3.76 9.76
CA ARG A 52 4.32 -2.73 9.78
C ARG A 52 3.81 -1.35 9.42
N ILE A 53 2.98 -1.23 8.39
CA ILE A 53 2.35 0.05 8.03
C ILE A 53 1.52 0.59 9.20
N ALA A 54 0.72 -0.26 9.85
CA ALA A 54 -0.10 0.13 10.99
C ALA A 54 0.75 0.54 12.20
N ASP A 55 1.78 -0.22 12.56
CA ASP A 55 2.69 0.08 13.67
C ASP A 55 3.43 1.41 13.46
N ASP A 56 3.97 1.64 12.27
CA ASP A 56 4.64 2.90 11.92
C ASP A 56 3.65 4.07 11.96
N ALA A 57 2.44 3.87 11.45
CA ALA A 57 1.37 4.86 11.54
C ALA A 57 0.98 5.16 12.99
N PHE A 58 0.88 4.16 13.87
CA PHE A 58 0.59 4.40 15.29
C PHE A 58 1.65 5.22 15.99
N ASN A 59 2.92 4.93 15.71
CA ASN A 59 4.03 5.67 16.29
C ASN A 59 4.01 7.15 15.84
N LEU A 60 3.79 7.40 14.55
CA LEU A 60 3.89 8.74 13.97
C LEU A 60 2.60 9.58 14.11
N PHE A 61 1.45 8.93 14.06
CA PHE A 61 0.14 9.57 14.20
C PHE A 61 -0.39 9.37 15.61
N GLY A 62 -0.72 8.15 16.01
CA GLY A 62 -1.42 7.85 17.27
C GLY A 62 -0.79 8.50 18.51
N SER A 63 0.51 8.27 18.76
CA SER A 63 1.19 8.82 19.95
C SER A 63 1.36 10.36 19.92
N LEU A 64 1.35 10.94 18.72
CA LEU A 64 1.62 12.34 18.45
C LEU A 64 0.36 13.13 18.03
N ASN A 65 -0.81 12.49 17.94
CA ASN A 65 -2.01 13.12 17.41
C ASN A 65 -2.53 14.16 18.40
N GLY A 66 -2.84 15.36 17.92
CA GLY A 66 -3.19 16.51 18.76
C GLY A 66 -2.04 17.09 19.60
N ARG A 67 -0.83 16.49 19.56
CA ARG A 67 0.36 16.92 20.34
C ARG A 67 1.47 17.50 19.46
N SER A 68 1.60 17.00 18.24
CA SER A 68 2.58 17.46 17.25
C SER A 68 1.87 18.00 16.00
N ARG A 69 2.36 19.15 15.51
CA ARG A 69 1.96 19.74 14.22
C ARG A 69 2.91 19.33 13.08
N ASP A 70 3.73 18.30 13.27
CA ASP A 70 4.67 17.80 12.27
C ASP A 70 3.96 17.02 11.14
N TRP A 71 3.15 17.74 10.37
CA TRP A 71 2.47 17.20 9.20
C TRP A 71 3.45 16.98 8.04
N GLY A 72 4.58 17.69 8.02
CA GLY A 72 5.67 17.47 7.07
C GLY A 72 6.20 16.04 7.11
N SER A 73 6.60 15.55 8.29
CA SER A 73 7.10 14.17 8.46
C SER A 73 6.02 13.12 8.17
N ARG A 74 4.77 13.38 8.60
CA ARG A 74 3.62 12.50 8.30
C ARG A 74 3.33 12.38 6.81
N ARG A 75 3.41 13.50 6.08
CA ARG A 75 3.27 13.53 4.62
C ARG A 75 4.43 12.82 3.94
N ALA A 76 5.66 13.02 4.41
CA ALA A 76 6.82 12.31 3.87
C ALA A 76 6.67 10.79 4.03
N TRP A 77 6.26 10.33 5.22
CA TRP A 77 6.01 8.91 5.50
C TRP A 77 4.89 8.34 4.62
N THR A 78 3.75 9.03 4.51
CA THR A 78 2.63 8.54 3.67
C THR A 78 2.98 8.48 2.19
N ARG A 79 3.82 9.39 1.69
CA ARG A 79 4.37 9.33 0.32
C ARG A 79 5.24 8.09 0.13
N ASP A 80 6.12 7.79 1.08
CA ASP A 80 6.97 6.60 1.01
C ASP A 80 6.15 5.30 1.09
N VAL A 81 5.13 5.25 1.96
CA VAL A 81 4.21 4.12 2.04
C VAL A 81 3.45 3.91 0.74
N ALA A 82 2.88 4.97 0.16
CA ALA A 82 2.17 4.88 -1.12
C ALA A 82 3.08 4.33 -2.23
N ARG A 83 4.30 4.85 -2.35
CA ARG A 83 5.27 4.42 -3.37
C ARG A 83 5.77 2.98 -3.18
N LEU A 84 6.12 2.62 -1.94
CA LEU A 84 6.83 1.36 -1.66
C LEU A 84 5.87 0.19 -1.42
N ARG A 85 4.68 0.45 -0.87
CA ARG A 85 3.77 -0.59 -0.37
C ARG A 85 2.43 -0.63 -1.07
N PHE A 86 2.08 0.35 -1.90
CA PHE A 86 0.88 0.32 -2.71
C PHE A 86 1.23 0.18 -4.19
N ALA A 87 0.51 -0.68 -4.90
CA ALA A 87 0.62 -0.83 -6.35
C ALA A 87 -0.17 0.32 -7.02
N THR A 88 0.21 1.56 -6.74
CA THR A 88 -0.51 2.79 -7.16
C THR A 88 -0.75 2.84 -8.65
N ARG A 89 0.23 2.41 -9.47
CA ARG A 89 0.08 2.28 -10.92
C ARG A 89 -1.01 1.27 -11.31
N ASN A 90 -0.96 0.05 -10.77
CA ASN A 90 -1.97 -0.98 -11.02
C ASN A 90 -3.38 -0.51 -10.60
N MET A 91 -3.48 0.14 -9.44
CA MET A 91 -4.72 0.74 -8.95
C MET A 91 -5.24 1.82 -9.91
N ALA A 92 -4.36 2.70 -10.37
CA ALA A 92 -4.66 3.77 -11.30
C ALA A 92 -5.09 3.23 -12.67
N GLU A 93 -4.45 2.19 -13.20
CA GLU A 93 -4.84 1.54 -14.47
C GLU A 93 -6.25 0.95 -14.37
N ARG A 94 -6.55 0.24 -13.27
CA ARG A 94 -7.88 -0.33 -13.01
C ARG A 94 -8.95 0.74 -12.81
N ALA A 95 -8.61 1.82 -12.11
CA ALA A 95 -9.53 2.94 -11.89
C ALA A 95 -9.78 3.72 -13.18
N GLY A 96 -8.74 3.94 -14.00
CA GLY A 96 -8.83 4.67 -15.26
C GLY A 96 -9.51 3.87 -16.38
N GLY A 97 -9.28 2.55 -16.42
CA GLY A 97 -9.93 1.68 -17.39
C GLY A 97 -9.76 2.13 -18.84
N ALA A 98 -10.85 2.06 -19.62
CA ALA A 98 -10.79 2.24 -21.08
C ALA A 98 -10.48 3.67 -21.53
N PHE A 99 -10.89 4.70 -20.77
CA PHE A 99 -10.69 6.10 -21.19
C PHE A 99 -9.22 6.54 -21.09
N LEU A 100 -8.35 5.78 -20.42
CA LEU A 100 -6.90 6.05 -20.43
C LEU A 100 -6.31 5.96 -21.85
N ARG A 101 -6.98 5.28 -22.79
CA ARG A 101 -6.57 5.24 -24.20
C ARG A 101 -6.67 6.59 -24.90
N GLU A 102 -7.43 7.53 -24.35
CA GLU A 102 -7.60 8.88 -24.89
C GLU A 102 -6.58 9.87 -24.30
N PHE A 103 -5.76 9.43 -23.34
CA PHE A 103 -4.69 10.24 -22.78
C PHE A 103 -3.48 10.15 -23.71
N ASN A 104 -2.84 11.29 -23.99
CA ASN A 104 -1.50 11.28 -24.57
C ASN A 104 -0.44 10.93 -23.50
N ASP A 105 0.79 10.68 -23.93
CA ASP A 105 1.87 10.22 -23.05
C ASP A 105 2.11 11.15 -21.85
N THR A 106 2.15 12.46 -22.08
CA THR A 106 2.33 13.45 -21.02
C THR A 106 1.16 13.46 -20.03
N GLN A 107 -0.07 13.33 -20.52
CA GLN A 107 -1.26 13.24 -19.68
C GLN A 107 -1.27 11.95 -18.86
N LEU A 108 -0.82 10.83 -19.45
CA LEU A 108 -0.76 9.54 -18.79
C LEU A 108 0.30 9.51 -17.69
N GLU A 109 1.47 10.10 -17.94
CA GLU A 109 2.50 10.31 -16.93
C GLU A 109 1.99 11.15 -15.76
N ALA A 110 1.37 12.30 -16.07
CA ALA A 110 0.77 13.18 -15.06
C ALA A 110 -0.34 12.47 -14.27
N TYR A 111 -1.16 11.64 -14.93
CA TYR A 111 -2.21 10.86 -14.29
C TYR A 111 -1.65 9.88 -13.25
N PHE A 112 -0.61 9.14 -13.59
CA PHE A 112 0.01 8.20 -12.66
C PHE A 112 0.67 8.90 -11.47
N ALA A 113 1.43 9.97 -11.74
CA ALA A 113 2.06 10.76 -10.69
C ALA A 113 1.04 11.37 -9.72
N LEU A 114 -0.02 12.00 -10.25
CA LEU A 114 -1.08 12.61 -9.44
C LEU A 114 -1.90 11.55 -8.69
N THR A 115 -2.09 10.35 -9.24
CA THR A 115 -2.80 9.28 -8.53
C THR A 115 -1.99 8.76 -7.36
N GLU A 116 -0.67 8.58 -7.51
CA GLU A 116 0.21 8.21 -6.39
C GLU A 116 0.20 9.27 -5.29
N GLN A 117 0.31 10.55 -5.65
CA GLN A 117 0.24 11.65 -4.68
C GLN A 117 -1.14 11.75 -4.02
N ALA A 118 -2.23 11.57 -4.77
CA ALA A 118 -3.57 11.55 -4.20
C ALA A 118 -3.77 10.36 -3.25
N ALA A 119 -3.14 9.21 -3.52
CA ALA A 119 -3.14 8.07 -2.62
C ALA A 119 -2.36 8.36 -1.33
N SER A 120 -1.20 9.02 -1.40
CA SER A 120 -0.46 9.41 -0.18
C SER A 120 -1.25 10.39 0.69
N GLU A 121 -1.90 11.39 0.08
CA GLU A 121 -2.75 12.33 0.81
C GLU A 121 -3.99 11.65 1.41
N PHE A 122 -4.54 10.63 0.73
CA PHE A 122 -5.63 9.82 1.29
C PHE A 122 -5.18 9.00 2.50
N LEU A 123 -3.98 8.40 2.47
CA LEU A 123 -3.41 7.73 3.63
C LEU A 123 -3.21 8.72 4.79
N LEU A 124 -2.76 9.94 4.50
CA LEU A 124 -2.60 10.99 5.49
C LEU A 124 -3.93 11.32 6.18
N ASP A 125 -4.99 11.48 5.39
CA ASP A 125 -6.36 11.67 5.89
C ASP A 125 -6.81 10.52 6.80
N ILE A 126 -6.61 9.26 6.38
CA ILE A 126 -6.99 8.08 7.18
C ILE A 126 -6.24 8.04 8.50
N PHE A 127 -4.90 8.16 8.47
CA PHE A 127 -4.11 8.01 9.68
C PHE A 127 -4.16 9.24 10.58
N SER A 128 -4.62 10.39 10.09
CA SER A 128 -4.83 11.59 10.91
C SER A 128 -5.83 11.42 12.05
N VAL A 129 -6.70 10.40 11.99
CA VAL A 129 -7.68 10.11 13.07
C VAL A 129 -7.17 9.07 14.07
N TYR A 130 -5.95 8.55 13.90
CA TYR A 130 -5.39 7.56 14.83
C TYR A 130 -5.12 8.22 16.19
N GLU A 131 -5.52 7.53 17.25
CA GLU A 131 -5.38 7.94 18.65
C GLU A 131 -4.48 6.94 19.39
N PRO A 132 -3.92 7.29 20.57
CA PRO A 132 -3.05 6.39 21.32
C PRO A 132 -3.65 5.01 21.66
N ASN A 133 -4.97 4.92 21.75
CA ASN A 133 -5.72 3.69 22.05
C ASN A 133 -6.28 3.01 20.79
N THR A 134 -5.91 3.47 19.59
CA THR A 134 -6.38 2.83 18.37
C THR A 134 -5.79 1.42 18.29
N THR A 135 -6.66 0.45 18.00
CA THR A 135 -6.29 -0.97 17.90
C THR A 135 -6.36 -1.41 16.46
N PHE A 136 -5.39 -2.21 16.00
CA PHE A 136 -5.38 -2.84 14.69
C PHE A 136 -5.15 -4.34 14.86
N VAL A 137 -6.06 -5.16 14.33
CA VAL A 137 -5.97 -6.63 14.38
C VAL A 137 -6.14 -7.17 12.97
N VAL A 138 -5.25 -8.07 12.55
CA VAL A 138 -5.46 -8.88 11.35
C VAL A 138 -6.28 -10.10 11.75
N ASP A 139 -7.51 -10.17 11.24
CA ASP A 139 -8.48 -11.21 11.60
C ASP A 139 -8.29 -12.46 10.76
N ARG A 140 -7.97 -12.30 9.47
CA ARG A 140 -7.83 -13.41 8.53
C ARG A 140 -6.89 -13.05 7.40
N VAL A 141 -6.11 -14.03 6.97
CA VAL A 141 -5.28 -13.98 5.76
C VAL A 141 -5.62 -15.19 4.92
N ARG A 142 -5.94 -14.97 3.64
CA ARG A 142 -6.26 -16.05 2.71
C ARG A 142 -5.88 -15.68 1.30
N ARG A 143 -5.55 -16.66 0.48
CA ARG A 143 -5.37 -16.42 -0.94
C ARG A 143 -6.73 -16.28 -1.65
N ASN A 144 -6.76 -15.54 -2.74
CA ASN A 144 -7.93 -15.44 -3.60
C ASN A 144 -8.12 -16.76 -4.38
N ARG A 145 -9.25 -16.90 -5.07
CA ARG A 145 -9.60 -18.15 -5.77
C ARG A 145 -8.61 -18.54 -6.87
N THR A 146 -7.94 -17.57 -7.47
CA THR A 146 -7.01 -17.77 -8.59
C THR A 146 -5.55 -17.85 -8.14
N ASP A 147 -5.28 -17.81 -6.84
CA ASP A 147 -3.94 -17.81 -6.25
C ASP A 147 -3.01 -16.64 -6.69
N THR A 148 -3.60 -15.58 -7.24
CA THR A 148 -2.88 -14.40 -7.76
C THR A 148 -2.83 -13.24 -6.78
N ALA A 149 -3.58 -13.31 -5.69
CA ALA A 149 -3.62 -12.27 -4.67
C ALA A 149 -3.87 -12.86 -3.29
N THR A 150 -3.38 -12.18 -2.26
CA THR A 150 -3.71 -12.44 -0.86
C THR A 150 -4.72 -11.41 -0.38
N ILE A 151 -5.83 -11.88 0.18
CA ILE A 151 -6.86 -11.08 0.83
C ILE A 151 -6.60 -11.12 2.33
N MET A 152 -6.53 -9.95 2.95
CA MET A 152 -6.40 -9.80 4.38
C MET A 152 -7.58 -9.03 4.94
N GLU A 153 -8.22 -9.58 5.95
CA GLU A 153 -9.34 -8.97 6.66
C GLU A 153 -8.80 -8.46 8.00
N SER A 154 -9.13 -7.22 8.35
CA SER A 154 -8.66 -6.59 9.59
C SER A 154 -9.74 -5.76 10.27
N THR A 155 -9.61 -5.64 11.58
CA THR A 155 -10.45 -4.81 12.42
C THR A 155 -9.63 -3.67 13.01
N VAL A 156 -10.07 -2.44 12.77
CA VAL A 156 -9.49 -1.21 13.33
C VAL A 156 -10.49 -0.59 14.29
N ILE A 157 -10.09 -0.29 15.52
CA ILE A 157 -10.92 0.42 16.50
C ILE A 157 -10.29 1.78 16.74
N ALA A 158 -10.90 2.86 16.23
CA ALA A 158 -10.43 4.24 16.36
C ALA A 158 -11.60 5.15 16.74
N GLN A 159 -11.41 6.12 17.64
CA GLN A 159 -12.45 7.08 18.04
C GLN A 159 -13.76 6.41 18.51
N GLY A 160 -13.66 5.27 19.19
CA GLY A 160 -14.82 4.49 19.66
C GLY A 160 -15.62 3.82 18.54
N LYS A 161 -15.13 3.82 17.29
CA LYS A 161 -15.75 3.16 16.14
C LYS A 161 -14.92 1.98 15.68
N THR A 162 -15.60 0.92 15.25
CA THR A 162 -14.99 -0.28 14.68
C THR A 162 -15.11 -0.26 13.17
N TYR A 163 -13.98 -0.37 12.48
CA TYR A 163 -13.85 -0.40 11.03
C TYR A 163 -13.38 -1.78 10.60
N ARG A 164 -14.12 -2.40 9.67
CA ARG A 164 -13.66 -3.60 8.98
C ARG A 164 -12.97 -3.18 7.69
N VAL A 165 -11.73 -3.61 7.52
CA VAL A 165 -10.88 -3.23 6.38
C VAL A 165 -10.36 -4.48 5.70
N ASP A 166 -10.67 -4.60 4.42
CA ASP A 166 -10.20 -5.67 3.55
C ASP A 166 -9.09 -5.14 2.65
N TRP A 167 -7.96 -5.83 2.65
CA TRP A 167 -6.78 -5.49 1.87
C TRP A 167 -6.55 -6.57 0.82
N THR A 168 -6.23 -6.15 -0.40
CA THR A 168 -5.78 -7.08 -1.44
C THR A 168 -4.32 -6.81 -1.74
N VAL A 169 -3.48 -7.81 -1.52
CA VAL A 169 -2.04 -7.78 -1.75
C VAL A 169 -1.73 -8.62 -2.98
N ILE A 170 -0.90 -8.09 -3.87
CA ILE A 170 -0.42 -8.78 -5.07
C ILE A 170 1.11 -8.77 -5.07
N ASP A 171 1.70 -9.66 -5.86
CA ASP A 171 3.08 -9.54 -6.28
C ASP A 171 3.17 -8.52 -7.43
N ASP A 172 3.93 -7.44 -7.21
CA ASP A 172 4.21 -6.39 -8.18
C ASP A 172 5.73 -6.33 -8.42
N GLY A 173 6.22 -7.17 -9.34
CA GLY A 173 7.63 -7.21 -9.73
C GLY A 173 8.57 -7.83 -8.68
N GLY A 174 8.12 -8.87 -7.98
CA GLY A 174 8.86 -9.53 -6.89
C GLY A 174 8.67 -8.87 -5.52
N VAL A 175 7.84 -7.82 -5.45
CA VAL A 175 7.55 -7.07 -4.22
C VAL A 175 6.07 -7.13 -3.94
N LEU A 176 5.70 -7.58 -2.73
CA LEU A 176 4.31 -7.58 -2.33
C LEU A 176 3.80 -6.15 -2.06
N LYS A 177 2.69 -5.80 -2.72
CA LYS A 177 2.06 -4.49 -2.58
C LYS A 177 0.55 -4.57 -2.46
N VAL A 178 -0.02 -3.62 -1.74
CA VAL A 178 -1.46 -3.41 -1.64
C VAL A 178 -1.99 -2.86 -2.96
N SER A 179 -2.85 -3.64 -3.62
CA SER A 179 -3.51 -3.28 -4.89
C SER A 179 -4.97 -2.87 -4.71
N ASN A 180 -5.50 -2.98 -3.50
CA ASN A 180 -6.83 -2.53 -3.16
C ASN A 180 -7.02 -2.46 -1.64
N VAL A 181 -7.84 -1.50 -1.21
CA VAL A 181 -8.34 -1.40 0.17
C VAL A 181 -9.85 -1.22 0.08
N SER A 182 -10.58 -1.94 0.92
CA SER A 182 -12.02 -1.76 1.08
C SER A 182 -12.37 -1.51 2.54
N ILE A 183 -13.06 -0.41 2.83
CA ILE A 183 -13.48 -0.05 4.19
C ILE A 183 -15.01 -0.16 4.23
N PHE A 184 -15.55 -0.99 5.13
CA PHE A 184 -16.99 -1.32 5.15
C PHE A 184 -17.53 -1.83 3.79
N GLY A 185 -16.70 -2.52 3.01
CA GLY A 185 -17.06 -3.00 1.67
C GLY A 185 -17.00 -1.95 0.56
N LEU A 186 -16.70 -0.67 0.87
CA LEU A 186 -16.46 0.37 -0.13
C LEU A 186 -15.04 0.25 -0.67
N ASN A 187 -14.92 -0.03 -1.97
CA ASN A 187 -13.68 -0.38 -2.64
C ASN A 187 -13.03 0.87 -3.24
N LEU A 188 -11.82 1.21 -2.77
CA LEU A 188 -11.14 2.45 -3.14
C LEU A 188 -10.95 2.60 -4.66
N VAL A 189 -10.57 1.53 -5.35
CA VAL A 189 -10.36 1.57 -6.80
C VAL A 189 -11.68 1.80 -7.55
N SER A 190 -12.78 1.23 -7.06
CA SER A 190 -14.11 1.42 -7.65
C SER A 190 -14.64 2.84 -7.43
N ASP A 191 -14.40 3.41 -6.25
CA ASP A 191 -14.80 4.77 -5.91
C ASP A 191 -14.03 5.80 -6.77
N PHE A 192 -12.72 5.62 -6.92
CA PHE A 192 -11.91 6.44 -7.83
C PHE A 192 -12.34 6.26 -9.28
N ARG A 193 -12.65 5.04 -9.73
CA ARG A 193 -13.17 4.80 -11.09
C ARG A 193 -14.44 5.59 -11.37
N ALA A 194 -15.38 5.60 -10.44
CA ALA A 194 -16.61 6.38 -10.58
C ALA A 194 -16.32 7.88 -10.68
N SER A 195 -15.43 8.39 -9.82
CA SER A 195 -15.03 9.80 -9.78
C SER A 195 -14.27 10.22 -11.05
N PHE A 196 -13.32 9.40 -11.52
CA PHE A 196 -12.57 9.67 -12.75
C PHE A 196 -13.48 9.67 -13.97
N ARG A 197 -14.41 8.71 -14.07
CA ARG A 197 -15.38 8.68 -15.17
C ARG A 197 -16.23 9.95 -15.20
N ASP A 198 -16.67 10.43 -14.04
CA ASP A 198 -17.44 11.66 -13.95
C ASP A 198 -16.61 12.89 -14.38
N ALA A 199 -15.40 13.05 -13.83
CA ALA A 199 -14.50 14.12 -14.20
C ALA A 199 -14.12 14.09 -15.70
N PHE A 200 -13.93 12.90 -16.25
CA PHE A 200 -13.63 12.68 -17.66
C PHE A 200 -14.79 13.10 -18.57
N ARG A 201 -16.05 12.78 -18.19
CA ARG A 201 -17.23 13.22 -18.95
C ARG A 201 -17.36 14.74 -19.03
N HIS A 202 -16.94 15.45 -17.98
CA HIS A 202 -17.03 16.90 -17.93
C HIS A 202 -15.96 17.61 -18.76
N ASN A 203 -14.71 17.11 -18.77
CA ASN A 203 -13.60 17.83 -19.39
C ASN A 203 -12.44 16.94 -19.86
N GLY A 204 -12.74 15.70 -20.26
CA GLY A 204 -11.76 14.72 -20.73
C GLY A 204 -10.62 14.47 -19.74
N ALA A 205 -9.42 14.20 -20.26
CA ALA A 205 -8.22 13.98 -19.46
C ALA A 205 -7.92 15.15 -18.50
N LYS A 206 -8.13 16.40 -18.96
CA LYS A 206 -7.93 17.61 -18.14
C LYS A 206 -8.84 17.62 -16.90
N GLY A 207 -10.09 17.17 -17.04
CA GLY A 207 -11.02 17.03 -15.93
C GLY A 207 -10.50 16.09 -14.84
N VAL A 208 -10.00 14.92 -15.24
CA VAL A 208 -9.43 13.92 -14.32
C VAL A 208 -8.19 14.46 -13.59
N LEU A 209 -7.25 15.06 -14.33
CA LEU A 209 -6.03 15.64 -13.75
C LEU A 209 -6.36 16.78 -12.77
N SER A 210 -7.32 17.64 -13.12
CA SER A 210 -7.77 18.73 -12.24
C SER A 210 -8.48 18.23 -10.98
N MET A 211 -9.26 17.15 -11.09
CA MET A 211 -9.91 16.52 -9.94
C MET A 211 -8.88 15.97 -8.94
N LEU A 212 -7.83 15.30 -9.44
CA LEU A 212 -6.74 14.78 -8.62
C LEU A 212 -5.95 15.92 -7.94
N ASP A 213 -5.53 16.93 -8.70
CA ASP A 213 -4.83 18.11 -8.17
C ASP A 213 -5.66 18.84 -7.10
N THR A 214 -6.97 18.99 -7.32
CA THR A 214 -7.88 19.60 -6.33
C THR A 214 -7.93 18.82 -5.03
N ARG A 215 -7.95 17.48 -5.11
CA ARG A 215 -7.94 16.60 -3.94
C ARG A 215 -6.64 16.75 -3.14
N ILE A 216 -5.50 16.77 -3.83
CA ILE A 216 -4.17 16.97 -3.23
C ILE A 216 -4.12 18.31 -2.50
N LYS A 217 -4.45 19.42 -3.20
CA LYS A 217 -4.46 20.77 -2.63
C LYS A 217 -5.39 20.91 -1.42
N ARG A 218 -6.50 20.17 -1.40
CA ARG A 218 -7.42 20.16 -0.25
C ARG A 218 -6.76 19.54 0.98
N SER A 219 -6.05 18.44 0.82
CA SER A 219 -5.31 17.80 1.90
C SER A 219 -4.16 18.67 2.40
N GLU A 220 -3.40 19.29 1.49
CA GLU A 220 -2.32 20.23 1.84
C GLU A 220 -2.80 21.41 2.69
N ARG A 221 -3.98 21.96 2.36
CA ARG A 221 -4.62 23.01 3.19
C ARG A 221 -5.08 22.50 4.55
N LYS A 222 -5.56 21.25 4.62
CA LYS A 222 -6.04 20.63 5.87
C LYS A 222 -4.88 20.29 6.81
N PHE A 223 -3.76 19.83 6.26
CA PHE A 223 -2.55 19.43 7.00
C PHE A 223 -1.34 20.23 6.50
N PRO A 224 -1.22 21.50 6.89
CA PRO A 224 -0.11 22.33 6.45
C PRO A 224 1.20 21.76 6.97
N GLY A 225 2.17 21.59 6.05
CA GLY A 225 3.53 21.17 6.36
C GLY A 225 4.32 22.26 7.05
#